data_AF-A0A6C0IQQ7-F1
#
_entry.id   AF-A0A6C0IQQ7-F1
#
_cell.length_a   1.000
_cell.length_b   1.000
_cell.length_c   1.000
_cell.angle_alpha   90.00
_cell.angle_beta   90.00
_cell.angle_gamma   90.00
#
_symmetry.space_group_name_H-M   'P 1'
#
loop_
_entity.id
_entity.type
_entity.pdbx_description
1 polymer ?
#
loop_
_entity_poly.entity_id
_entity_poly.type
_entity_poly.pdbx_seq_one_letter_code
_entity_poly.pdbx_strand_id
1 'polypeptide(L)'
;MNDDYVGKINLDDLYRRKKEIHDNKLKIYNKILKRVHDRIKYTSRIKDSPCFCCYVIPEFMLGVPRYDSAACIAHVMDKLTENGFAIKYTHPNLIFISWNHYIPPEARRAIKQKTGIAVDGFGNNIKNKRKNQPENPNDLLLKDKKAIVKKAPSVSFKDVSAWKPSGGLIYNTDLIKKIEDTTHNK
;
A
#
# COMPACT_ATOMS: atom_id res chain seq x y z
N MET A 1 13.41 -64.16 20.11
CA MET A 1 12.27 -64.09 19.16
C MET A 1 12.20 -62.65 18.72
N ASN A 2 12.81 -62.35 17.57
CA ASN A 2 12.81 -61.05 16.93
C ASN A 2 11.89 -61.16 15.71
N ASP A 3 10.84 -60.33 15.65
CA ASP A 3 10.39 -59.74 14.38
C ASP A 3 9.38 -58.62 14.66
N ASP A 4 9.88 -57.48 15.15
CA ASP A 4 9.09 -56.23 15.18
C ASP A 4 9.22 -55.55 13.81
N TYR A 5 8.53 -56.09 12.81
CA TYR A 5 8.37 -55.42 11.52
C TYR A 5 7.51 -54.16 11.73
N VAL A 6 8.18 -53.01 11.87
CA VAL A 6 7.53 -51.70 11.93
C VAL A 6 7.09 -51.34 10.50
N GLY A 7 5.78 -51.35 10.25
CA GLY A 7 5.19 -50.95 8.96
C GLY A 7 5.53 -49.52 8.52
N LYS A 8 5.02 -49.09 7.35
CA LYS A 8 5.29 -47.78 6.73
C LYS A 8 5.26 -46.64 7.75
N ILE A 9 6.40 -45.96 7.93
CA ILE A 9 6.53 -44.78 8.78
C ILE A 9 5.89 -43.56 8.11
N ASN A 10 5.17 -42.74 8.88
CA ASN A 10 4.65 -41.47 8.39
C ASN A 10 5.80 -40.45 8.32
N LEU A 11 6.04 -39.88 7.15
CA LEU A 11 7.08 -38.87 6.94
C LEU A 11 6.82 -37.61 7.77
N ASP A 12 5.57 -37.26 8.07
CA ASP A 12 5.23 -36.06 8.84
C ASP A 12 5.65 -36.17 10.31
N ASP A 13 5.60 -37.37 10.89
CA ASP A 13 5.97 -37.60 12.29
C ASP A 13 7.48 -37.38 12.51
N LEU A 14 8.30 -37.54 11.46
CA LEU A 14 9.73 -37.23 11.49
C LEU A 14 9.99 -35.72 11.69
N TYR A 15 9.07 -34.86 11.24
CA TYR A 15 9.19 -33.40 11.35
C TYR A 15 8.50 -32.82 12.58
N ARG A 16 7.66 -33.59 13.29
CA ARG A 16 6.91 -33.10 14.46
C ARG A 16 7.79 -32.42 15.50
N ARG A 17 8.88 -33.08 15.91
CA ARG A 17 9.82 -32.52 16.91
C ARG A 17 10.48 -31.23 16.45
N LYS A 18 10.86 -31.14 15.16
CA LYS A 18 11.46 -29.92 14.58
C LYS A 18 10.46 -28.76 14.60
N LYS A 19 9.20 -29.04 14.26
CA LYS A 19 8.11 -28.07 14.32
C LYS A 19 7.86 -27.59 15.76
N GLU A 20 7.78 -28.48 16.73
CA GLU A 20 7.59 -28.12 18.15
C GLU A 20 8.70 -27.20 18.67
N ILE A 21 9.96 -27.48 18.32
CA ILE A 21 11.10 -26.62 18.68
C ILE A 21 10.94 -25.24 18.03
N HIS A 22 10.57 -25.18 16.76
CA HIS A 22 10.35 -23.92 16.05
C HIS A 22 9.20 -23.12 16.68
N ASP A 23 8.07 -23.75 16.95
CA ASP A 23 6.91 -23.12 17.59
C ASP A 23 7.27 -22.59 18.98
N ASN A 24 8.06 -23.34 19.75
CA ASN A 24 8.55 -22.89 21.06
C ASN A 24 9.49 -21.69 20.95
N LYS A 25 10.39 -21.64 19.95
CA LYS A 25 11.21 -20.45 19.68
C LYS A 25 10.34 -19.23 19.36
N LEU A 26 9.33 -19.41 18.50
CA LEU A 26 8.42 -18.33 18.12
C LEU A 26 7.64 -17.79 19.34
N LYS A 27 7.19 -18.67 20.24
CA LYS A 27 6.55 -18.26 21.51
C LYS A 27 7.46 -17.38 22.37
N ILE A 28 8.75 -17.70 22.43
CA ILE A 28 9.75 -16.93 23.19
C ILE A 28 9.94 -15.55 22.56
N TYR A 29 10.12 -15.49 21.24
CA TYR A 29 10.28 -14.23 20.52
C TYR A 29 9.05 -13.32 20.67
N ASN A 30 7.85 -13.88 20.55
CA ASN A 30 6.59 -13.16 20.77
C ASN A 30 6.47 -12.63 22.20
N LYS A 31 6.96 -13.36 23.20
CA LYS A 31 6.98 -12.92 24.61
C LYS A 31 7.90 -11.71 24.80
N ILE A 32 9.06 -11.71 24.16
CA ILE A 32 9.99 -10.56 24.20
C ILE A 32 9.38 -9.38 23.46
N LEU A 33 8.83 -9.60 22.26
CA LEU A 33 8.14 -8.57 21.49
C LEU A 33 7.02 -7.89 22.30
N LYS A 34 6.22 -8.67 23.04
CA LYS A 34 5.19 -8.13 23.95
C LYS A 34 5.80 -7.20 25.00
N ARG A 35 6.92 -7.58 25.63
CA ARG A 35 7.61 -6.73 26.62
C ARG A 35 8.12 -5.43 26.01
N VAL A 36 8.62 -5.49 24.77
CA VAL A 36 9.05 -4.29 24.03
C VAL A 36 7.85 -3.36 23.78
N HIS A 37 6.72 -3.90 23.31
CA HIS A 37 5.50 -3.12 23.11
C HIS A 37 4.98 -2.50 24.41
N ASP A 38 4.99 -3.24 25.51
CA ASP A 38 4.57 -2.73 26.81
C ASP A 38 5.51 -1.62 27.29
N ARG A 39 6.82 -1.74 27.06
CA ARG A 39 7.79 -0.68 27.34
C ARG A 39 7.56 0.56 26.50
N ILE A 40 7.26 0.42 25.20
CA ILE A 40 6.90 1.53 24.31
C ILE A 40 5.65 2.25 24.83
N LYS A 41 4.58 1.50 25.12
CA LYS A 41 3.31 2.06 25.65
C LYS A 41 3.50 2.75 26.99
N TYR A 42 4.34 2.19 27.86
CA TYR A 42 4.66 2.81 29.13
C TYR A 42 5.39 4.13 28.91
N THR A 43 6.43 4.12 28.08
CA THR A 43 7.23 5.32 27.76
C THR A 43 6.37 6.42 27.16
N SER A 44 5.47 6.09 26.23
CA SER A 44 4.57 7.07 25.61
C SER A 44 3.56 7.72 26.56
N ARG A 45 3.28 7.11 27.72
CA ARG A 45 2.37 7.66 28.74
C ARG A 45 3.07 8.59 29.73
N ILE A 46 4.39 8.53 29.81
CA ILE A 46 5.16 9.40 30.69
C ILE A 46 5.05 10.84 30.18
N LYS A 47 4.72 11.77 31.07
CA LYS A 47 4.63 13.20 30.77
C LYS A 47 6.00 13.73 30.31
N ASP A 48 6.01 14.58 29.28
CA ASP A 48 7.23 15.15 28.68
C ASP A 48 8.22 14.08 28.19
N SER A 49 7.74 12.86 27.96
CA SER A 49 8.59 11.80 27.44
C SER A 49 9.02 12.10 26.02
N PRO A 50 10.28 11.83 25.68
CA PRO A 50 10.66 11.86 24.29
C PRO A 50 9.97 10.71 23.54
N CYS A 51 9.62 10.93 22.27
CA CYS A 51 8.97 9.93 21.41
C CYS A 51 9.94 8.83 20.92
N PHE A 52 10.78 8.32 21.83
CA PHE A 52 11.69 7.20 21.62
C PHE A 52 11.84 6.36 22.89
N CYS A 53 12.32 5.13 22.73
CA CYS A 53 12.63 4.21 23.80
C CYS A 53 13.86 3.37 23.45
N CYS A 54 14.75 3.16 24.42
CA CYS A 54 15.81 2.18 24.35
C CYS A 54 15.39 0.90 25.08
N TYR A 55 15.58 -0.26 24.46
CA TYR A 55 15.29 -1.55 25.09
C TYR A 55 16.49 -2.49 24.95
N VAL A 56 16.92 -3.05 26.08
CA VAL A 56 17.96 -4.08 26.13
C VAL A 56 17.28 -5.43 26.04
N ILE A 57 17.58 -6.19 24.98
CA ILE A 57 17.05 -7.54 24.85
C ILE A 57 17.80 -8.47 25.79
N PRO A 58 17.11 -9.19 26.69
CA PRO A 58 17.76 -10.14 27.56
C PRO A 58 18.40 -11.26 26.73
N GLU A 59 19.59 -11.70 27.13
CA GLU A 59 20.24 -12.88 26.54
C GLU A 59 19.68 -14.19 27.12
N PHE A 60 19.18 -14.12 28.36
CA PHE A 60 18.59 -15.25 29.07
C PHE A 60 17.34 -14.82 29.85
N MET A 61 16.39 -15.74 30.01
CA MET A 61 15.20 -15.54 30.82
C MET A 61 14.96 -16.76 31.71
N LEU A 62 14.73 -16.52 33.01
CA LEU A 62 14.37 -17.57 33.96
C LEU A 62 13.07 -18.27 33.51
N GLY A 63 13.08 -19.61 33.58
CA GLY A 63 11.95 -20.45 33.17
C GLY A 63 11.75 -20.56 31.65
N VAL A 64 12.72 -20.12 30.84
CA VAL A 64 12.69 -20.24 29.38
C VAL A 64 13.96 -20.98 28.92
N PRO A 65 13.88 -21.91 27.95
CA PRO A 65 15.06 -22.56 27.42
C PRO A 65 15.97 -21.53 26.74
N ARG A 66 17.27 -21.85 26.65
CA ARG A 66 18.25 -21.03 25.92
C ARG A 66 17.76 -20.78 24.49
N TYR A 67 17.71 -19.53 24.09
CA TYR A 67 17.37 -19.11 22.73
C TYR A 67 18.51 -18.31 22.13
N ASP A 68 18.47 -18.17 20.81
CA ASP A 68 19.40 -17.32 20.07
C ASP A 68 18.95 -15.86 20.18
N SER A 69 19.77 -15.03 20.84
CA SER A 69 19.52 -13.62 21.04
C SER A 69 19.61 -12.82 19.74
N ALA A 70 20.54 -13.15 18.84
CA ALA A 70 20.70 -12.47 17.56
C ALA A 70 19.47 -12.69 16.66
N ALA A 71 19.01 -13.93 16.56
CA ALA A 71 17.78 -14.25 15.84
C ALA A 71 16.53 -13.60 16.47
N CYS A 72 16.48 -13.50 17.80
CA CYS A 72 15.42 -12.78 18.49
C CYS A 72 15.42 -11.27 18.19
N ILE A 73 16.60 -10.64 18.21
CA ILE A 73 16.80 -9.23 17.91
C ILE A 73 16.29 -8.95 16.49
N ALA A 74 16.74 -9.73 15.50
CA ALA A 74 16.29 -9.60 14.12
C ALA A 74 14.77 -9.72 14.00
N HIS A 75 14.16 -10.76 14.60
CA HIS A 75 12.72 -10.95 14.57
C HIS A 75 11.93 -9.77 15.18
N VAL A 76 12.41 -9.22 16.31
CA VAL A 76 11.79 -8.05 16.96
C VAL A 76 11.94 -6.80 16.10
N MET A 77 13.10 -6.59 15.46
CA MET A 77 13.30 -5.46 14.55
C MET A 77 12.37 -5.55 13.34
N ASP A 78 12.25 -6.72 12.72
CA ASP A 78 11.37 -6.92 11.56
C ASP A 78 9.93 -6.57 11.91
N LYS A 79 9.43 -7.11 13.03
CA LYS A 79 8.05 -6.88 13.50
C LYS A 79 7.78 -5.43 13.89
N LEU A 80 8.75 -4.74 14.46
CA LEU A 80 8.62 -3.31 14.77
C LEU A 80 8.74 -2.43 13.51
N THR A 81 9.53 -2.84 12.52
CA THR A 81 9.66 -2.14 11.24
C THR A 81 8.37 -2.27 10.43
N GLU A 82 7.75 -3.45 10.41
CA GLU A 82 6.41 -3.67 9.83
C GLU A 82 5.35 -2.74 10.44
N ASN A 83 5.46 -2.43 11.74
CA ASN A 83 4.58 -1.49 12.43
C ASN A 83 4.88 -0.01 12.13
N GLY A 84 5.95 0.30 11.40
CA GLY A 84 6.34 1.67 11.02
C GLY A 84 7.18 2.42 12.04
N PHE A 85 7.78 1.73 13.02
CA PHE A 85 8.74 2.35 13.94
C PHE A 85 10.09 2.57 13.25
N ALA A 86 10.80 3.64 13.63
CA ALA A 86 12.18 3.87 13.22
C ALA A 86 13.12 3.18 14.22
N ILE A 87 13.93 2.25 13.75
CA ILE A 87 14.74 1.36 14.61
C ILE A 87 16.21 1.48 14.26
N LYS A 88 17.07 1.45 15.30
CA LYS A 88 18.51 1.31 15.14
C LYS A 88 19.04 0.27 16.13
N TYR A 89 19.96 -0.57 15.65
CA TYR A 89 20.66 -1.56 16.47
C TYR A 89 21.96 -0.98 17.01
N THR A 90 22.23 -1.21 18.29
CA THR A 90 23.50 -0.91 18.93
C THR A 90 24.01 -2.15 19.65
N HIS A 91 25.25 -2.56 19.36
CA HIS A 91 25.89 -3.73 19.98
C HIS A 91 26.07 -3.51 21.50
N PRO A 92 25.87 -4.54 22.36
CA PRO A 92 25.60 -5.95 22.01
C PRO A 92 24.13 -6.35 21.82
N ASN A 93 23.18 -5.75 22.52
CA ASN A 93 21.77 -6.19 22.54
C ASN A 93 20.79 -5.04 22.72
N LEU A 94 21.21 -3.81 22.43
CA LEU A 94 20.42 -2.61 22.60
C LEU A 94 19.70 -2.27 21.31
N ILE A 95 18.38 -2.09 21.40
CA ILE A 95 17.57 -1.57 20.30
C ILE A 95 17.09 -0.17 20.68
N PHE A 96 17.37 0.78 19.80
CA PHE A 96 16.78 2.11 19.82
C PHE A 96 15.52 2.11 18.95
N ILE A 97 14.39 2.54 19.52
CA ILE A 97 13.08 2.55 18.87
C ILE A 97 12.54 3.97 18.96
N SER A 98 12.16 4.56 17.83
CA SER A 98 11.59 5.91 17.75
C SER A 98 10.29 5.91 16.97
N TRP A 99 9.34 6.74 17.42
CA TRP A 99 8.09 7.06 16.72
C TRP A 99 7.90 8.57 16.57
N ASN A 100 8.97 9.36 16.80
CA ASN A 100 8.94 10.81 16.68
C ASN A 100 8.67 11.30 15.24
N HIS A 101 8.93 10.45 14.25
CA HIS A 101 8.64 10.74 12.84
C HIS A 101 7.14 10.63 12.51
N TYR A 102 6.33 10.05 13.38
CA TYR A 102 4.89 9.92 13.17
C TYR A 102 4.14 11.16 13.63
N ILE A 103 3.35 11.75 12.74
CA ILE A 103 2.59 12.97 12.97
C ILE A 103 1.19 12.62 13.50
N PRO A 104 0.81 13.05 14.72
CA PRO A 104 -0.49 12.74 15.27
C PRO A 104 -1.64 13.44 14.50
N PRO A 105 -2.88 12.91 14.58
CA PRO A 105 -4.04 13.48 13.89
C PRO A 105 -4.24 14.98 14.14
N GLU A 106 -4.04 15.43 15.38
CA GLU A 106 -4.24 16.85 15.74
C GLU A 106 -3.23 17.77 15.06
N ALA A 107 -1.96 17.37 15.01
CA ALA A 107 -0.94 18.10 14.27
C ALA A 107 -1.25 18.13 12.76
N ARG A 108 -1.74 17.03 12.18
CA ARG A 108 -2.16 16.98 10.77
C ARG A 108 -3.33 17.93 10.48
N ARG A 109 -4.31 18.02 11.38
CA ARG A 109 -5.42 18.98 11.27
C ARG A 109 -4.93 20.43 11.30
N ALA A 110 -4.02 20.76 12.22
CA ALA A 110 -3.43 22.09 12.31
C ALA A 110 -2.62 22.46 11.04
N ILE A 111 -1.84 21.52 10.50
CA ILE A 111 -1.11 21.72 9.23
C ILE A 111 -2.08 21.97 8.08
N LYS A 112 -3.14 21.18 7.98
CA LYS A 112 -4.17 21.34 6.94
C LYS A 112 -4.88 22.69 7.03
N GLN A 113 -5.22 23.16 8.22
CA GLN A 113 -5.85 24.47 8.42
C GLN A 113 -4.91 25.63 8.04
N LYS A 114 -3.62 25.53 8.38
CA LYS A 114 -2.62 26.58 8.11
C LYS A 114 -2.18 26.63 6.65
N THR A 115 -1.98 25.48 6.02
CA THR A 115 -1.33 25.38 4.69
C THR A 115 -2.31 24.99 3.57
N GLY A 116 -3.52 24.56 3.91
CA GLY A 116 -4.48 23.99 2.95
C GLY A 116 -4.10 22.61 2.40
N ILE A 117 -2.96 22.05 2.82
CA ILE A 117 -2.42 20.81 2.29
C ILE A 117 -2.78 19.63 3.23
N ALA A 118 -3.34 18.56 2.65
CA ALA A 118 -3.51 17.30 3.36
C ALA A 118 -2.18 16.51 3.39
N VAL A 119 -1.77 16.08 4.59
CA VAL A 119 -0.50 15.41 4.85
C VAL A 119 -0.76 14.06 5.53
N ASP A 120 -0.01 13.05 5.14
CA ASP A 120 -0.05 11.69 5.72
C ASP A 120 0.66 11.63 7.09
N GLY A 121 0.50 10.52 7.82
CA GLY A 121 1.14 10.29 9.12
C GLY A 121 2.67 10.39 9.10
N PHE A 122 3.30 10.24 7.94
CA PHE A 122 4.75 10.35 7.77
C PHE A 122 5.20 11.68 7.14
N GLY A 123 4.32 12.65 6.98
CA GLY A 123 4.67 13.95 6.39
C GLY A 123 4.59 14.02 4.87
N ASN A 124 4.19 12.93 4.20
CA ASN A 124 4.01 12.92 2.75
C ASN A 124 2.74 13.67 2.35
N ASN A 125 2.84 14.51 1.33
CA ASN A 125 1.70 15.23 0.78
C ASN A 125 0.71 14.24 0.11
N ILE A 126 -0.56 14.28 0.52
CA ILE A 126 -1.64 13.52 -0.11
C ILE A 126 -2.17 14.34 -1.30
N LYS A 127 -1.32 14.60 -2.30
CA LYS A 127 -1.82 14.87 -3.64
C LYS A 127 -2.23 13.50 -4.17
N ASN A 128 -3.51 13.36 -4.49
CA ASN A 128 -3.99 12.22 -5.25
C ASN A 128 -2.97 11.88 -6.33
N LYS A 129 -2.38 10.68 -6.30
CA LYS A 129 -1.67 10.07 -7.44
C LYS A 129 -2.64 9.78 -8.60
N ARG A 130 -3.55 10.72 -8.90
CA ARG A 130 -4.14 10.90 -10.21
C ARG A 130 -3.23 11.83 -11.03
N LYS A 131 -1.97 11.43 -11.17
CA LYS A 131 -1.05 11.96 -12.18
C LYS A 131 -0.35 10.80 -12.88
N ASN A 132 -1.16 9.94 -13.49
CA ASN A 132 -1.03 9.68 -14.91
C ASN A 132 -2.25 10.36 -15.56
N GLN A 133 -2.31 11.69 -15.47
CA GLN A 133 -3.15 12.45 -16.38
C GLN A 133 -2.28 12.69 -17.62
N PRO A 134 -2.73 12.29 -18.81
CA PRO A 134 -2.05 12.65 -20.04
C PRO A 134 -2.06 14.17 -20.14
N GLU A 135 -0.92 14.76 -20.50
CA GLU A 135 -0.74 16.22 -20.58
C GLU A 135 -1.60 16.88 -21.68
N ASN A 136 -2.35 16.08 -22.44
CA ASN A 136 -3.23 16.53 -23.50
C ASN A 136 -4.71 16.30 -23.15
N PRO A 137 -5.55 17.35 -23.14
CA PRO A 137 -7.00 17.21 -23.00
C PRO A 137 -7.66 16.37 -24.10
N ASN A 138 -6.95 16.09 -25.20
CA ASN A 138 -7.40 15.22 -26.29
C ASN A 138 -7.40 13.73 -25.94
N ASP A 139 -6.59 13.28 -24.97
CA ASP A 139 -6.46 11.84 -24.69
C ASP A 139 -7.66 11.26 -23.92
N LEU A 140 -8.51 12.13 -23.35
CA LEU A 140 -9.76 11.75 -22.69
C LEU A 140 -10.88 11.43 -23.70
N LEU A 141 -10.79 11.97 -24.92
CA LEU A 141 -11.81 11.79 -25.98
C LEU A 141 -11.65 10.48 -26.75
N LEU A 142 -10.46 9.86 -26.73
CA LEU A 142 -10.17 8.63 -27.47
C LEU A 142 -10.50 7.33 -26.72
N LYS A 143 -10.82 7.38 -25.42
CA LYS A 143 -11.05 6.16 -24.63
C LYS A 143 -12.45 5.55 -24.78
N ASP A 144 -13.44 6.30 -25.28
CA ASP A 144 -14.83 5.83 -25.34
C ASP A 144 -15.27 5.23 -26.67
N LYS A 145 -14.36 4.98 -27.62
CA LYS A 145 -14.71 4.26 -28.85
C LYS A 145 -13.66 3.21 -29.20
N LYS A 146 -13.91 1.97 -28.76
CA LYS A 146 -13.52 0.79 -29.54
C LYS A 146 -14.31 0.80 -30.86
N ALA A 147 -13.95 1.69 -31.77
CA ALA A 147 -14.41 1.65 -33.15
C ALA A 147 -13.43 0.79 -33.94
N ILE A 148 -13.92 -0.34 -34.42
CA ILE A 148 -13.24 -1.22 -35.36
C ILE A 148 -12.88 -0.39 -36.61
N VAL A 149 -11.58 -0.25 -36.89
CA VAL A 149 -11.08 0.40 -38.11
C VAL A 149 -11.44 -0.49 -39.31
N LYS A 150 -12.42 -0.08 -40.12
CA LYS A 150 -12.65 -0.65 -41.46
C LYS A 150 -11.70 0.00 -42.45
N LYS A 151 -11.01 -0.83 -43.24
CA LYS A 151 -10.07 -0.47 -44.31
C LYS A 151 -10.77 0.39 -45.38
N ALA A 152 -10.12 1.46 -45.84
CA ALA A 152 -10.66 2.45 -46.79
C ALA A 152 -10.83 1.89 -48.22
N PRO A 153 -11.90 2.25 -48.95
CA PRO A 153 -11.97 2.08 -50.40
C PRO A 153 -11.40 3.32 -51.13
N SER A 154 -11.03 3.11 -52.39
CA SER A 154 -10.42 4.07 -53.33
C SER A 154 -11.18 5.40 -53.44
N VAL A 155 -10.42 6.48 -53.65
CA VAL A 155 -10.91 7.87 -53.65
C VAL A 155 -11.72 8.15 -54.93
N SER A 156 -13.04 8.22 -54.80
CA SER A 156 -13.92 8.90 -55.75
C SER A 156 -14.19 10.30 -55.21
N PHE A 157 -13.77 11.34 -55.92
CA PHE A 157 -14.17 12.72 -55.60
C PHE A 157 -15.69 12.84 -55.75
N LYS A 158 -16.33 13.50 -54.79
CA LYS A 158 -17.76 13.80 -54.83
C LYS A 158 -17.92 15.28 -55.15
N ASP A 159 -18.85 15.60 -56.05
CA ASP A 159 -19.23 16.99 -56.32
C ASP A 159 -19.68 17.70 -55.04
N VAL A 160 -19.36 18.99 -54.94
CA VAL A 160 -19.60 19.81 -53.74
C VAL A 160 -21.09 19.84 -53.36
N SER A 161 -21.98 19.71 -54.34
CA SER A 161 -23.43 19.63 -54.15
C SER A 161 -23.90 18.35 -53.46
N ALA A 162 -23.11 17.28 -53.46
CA ALA A 162 -23.42 16.01 -52.80
C ALA A 162 -22.90 15.93 -51.36
N TRP A 163 -22.28 17.01 -50.85
CA TRP A 163 -21.75 17.05 -49.50
C TRP A 163 -22.89 17.17 -48.47
N LYS A 164 -23.02 16.15 -47.60
CA LYS A 164 -23.92 16.17 -46.44
C LYS A 164 -23.07 16.26 -45.17
N PRO A 165 -23.33 17.21 -44.26
CA PRO A 165 -22.58 17.31 -43.02
C PRO A 165 -22.86 16.07 -42.16
N SER A 166 -21.85 15.23 -41.99
CA SER A 166 -21.90 14.08 -41.08
C SER A 166 -20.96 14.32 -39.89
N GLY A 167 -21.57 14.63 -38.76
CA GLY A 167 -20.94 14.94 -37.48
C GLY A 167 -22.05 15.29 -36.49
N GLY A 168 -21.82 15.15 -35.19
CA GLY A 168 -22.83 15.55 -34.20
C GLY A 168 -22.99 17.08 -34.20
N LEU A 169 -23.80 17.61 -35.11
CA LEU A 169 -24.10 19.04 -35.14
C LEU A 169 -24.83 19.40 -33.85
N ILE A 170 -24.43 20.52 -33.25
CA ILE A 170 -25.06 21.10 -32.06
C ILE A 170 -26.50 21.58 -32.39
N TYR A 171 -26.77 21.81 -33.69
CA TYR A 171 -28.07 22.23 -34.20
C TYR A 171 -28.77 21.07 -34.90
N ASN A 172 -30.08 20.94 -34.63
CA ASN A 172 -30.92 19.91 -35.23
C ASN A 172 -31.05 20.15 -36.75
N THR A 173 -30.63 19.16 -37.53
CA THR A 173 -30.65 19.20 -39.00
C THR A 173 -32.04 19.43 -39.58
N ASP A 174 -33.09 19.05 -38.86
CA ASP A 174 -34.47 19.22 -39.31
C ASP A 174 -34.94 20.69 -39.23
N LEU A 175 -34.38 21.46 -38.29
CA LEU A 175 -34.66 22.91 -38.19
C LEU A 175 -34.02 23.67 -39.35
N ILE A 176 -32.81 23.28 -39.74
CA ILE A 176 -32.08 23.91 -40.85
C ILE A 176 -32.82 23.71 -42.17
N LYS A 177 -33.30 22.48 -42.44
CA LYS A 177 -34.12 22.19 -43.62
C LYS A 177 -35.41 22.99 -43.66
N LYS A 178 -36.09 23.13 -42.52
CA LYS A 178 -37.33 23.91 -42.42
C LYS A 178 -37.12 25.39 -42.73
N ILE A 179 -35.98 25.95 -42.31
CA ILE A 179 -35.60 27.34 -42.62
C ILE A 179 -35.34 27.47 -44.12
N GLU A 180 -34.58 26.55 -44.71
CA GLU A 180 -34.30 26.52 -46.15
C GLU A 180 -35.59 26.48 -46.99
N ASP A 181 -36.52 25.57 -46.68
CA ASP A 181 -37.81 25.45 -47.35
C ASP A 181 -38.65 26.75 -47.26
N THR A 182 -38.62 27.45 -46.11
CA THR A 182 -39.32 28.74 -45.96
C THR A 182 -38.68 29.87 -46.75
N THR A 183 -37.36 29.82 -46.98
CA THR A 183 -36.64 30.85 -47.75
C THR A 183 -36.75 30.64 -49.26
N HIS A 184 -36.99 29.41 -49.73
CA HIS A 184 -37.15 29.09 -51.15
C HIS A 184 -38.59 29.14 -51.66
N ASN A 185 -39.59 29.23 -50.77
CA ASN A 185 -40.99 29.33 -51.15
C ASN A 185 -41.49 30.79 -51.26
N LYS A 186 -40.66 31.67 -51.82
CA LYS A 186 -40.99 33.07 -52.07
C LYS A 186 -40.49 33.53 -53.43
#